data_AF-A0A652L9N3-F1
#
_entry.id   AF-A0A652L9N3-F1
#
_cell.length_a   1.000
_cell.length_b   1.000
_cell.length_c   1.000
_cell.angle_alpha   90.00
_cell.angle_beta   90.00
_cell.angle_gamma   90.00
#
_symmetry.space_group_name_H-M   'P 1'
#
loop_
_entity.id
_entity.type
_entity.pdbx_description
1 polymer ?
#
loop_
_entity_poly.entity_id
_entity_poly.type
_entity_poly.pdbx_seq_one_letter_code
_entity_poly.pdbx_strand_id
1 'polypeptide(L)'
;MDGDLELDSDEELFRNPVHYEPAGINLDLDRADLGIPYGESLMAELLRMRKRVPVEQRGLICPDCRAARGRRVAMYLVERNGVWLASHYRKRGEKPISHESDEHLARKERVAADSEDHGFPATIESSAAEGHARLDVRIDGAGDIVLGYEPQLSDQTVRGMRAREGFRRRSGIRSVWDFANPDHAGIGIVPYVRTPDLPASVIRVQKNPIQLRDGNFVLEEGHCSPSGALDRCPEIAYAPESPTASGYCGRWHRVLVPAHLSSGFTRPDDRAALTLTQFIVEAAAGERVPFQRDGQHGWLPVQQWQKYVEANGQAPEEKKRAPSVREGARRDRCTEDRPASDVRSEPKGRRGGRAIVLETRTKESVTPEVALDALGKPIPLCRFGCGGLASMAGPEGLPEHWSCRRKHDDAQASAGEAA
;
A
#
# COMPACT_ATOMS: atom_id res chain seq x y z
N MET A 1 -32.35 15.41 30.40
CA MET A 1 -32.06 16.44 29.39
C MET A 1 -30.93 15.87 28.57
N ASP A 2 -31.34 15.14 27.54
CA ASP A 2 -30.48 14.45 26.60
C ASP A 2 -29.87 15.51 25.68
N GLY A 3 -28.56 15.70 25.78
CA GLY A 3 -27.79 16.44 24.80
C GLY A 3 -27.34 15.44 23.75
N ASP A 4 -28.01 15.46 22.60
CA ASP A 4 -27.62 14.71 21.41
C ASP A 4 -26.15 14.99 21.09
N LEU A 5 -25.30 13.99 21.36
CA LEU A 5 -23.97 13.92 20.77
C LEU A 5 -24.20 13.54 19.30
N GLU A 6 -24.24 14.55 18.43
CA GLU A 6 -24.15 14.33 16.99
C GLU A 6 -22.88 13.51 16.73
N LEU A 7 -23.05 12.32 16.18
CA LEU A 7 -21.96 11.54 15.62
C LEU A 7 -21.33 12.37 14.50
N ASP A 8 -20.06 12.72 14.64
CA ASP A 8 -19.24 13.31 13.57
C ASP A 8 -19.51 12.48 12.30
N SER A 9 -20.14 13.09 11.29
CA SER A 9 -20.44 12.38 10.06
C SER A 9 -19.13 11.97 9.38
N ASP A 10 -19.11 10.84 8.67
CA ASP A 10 -17.95 10.37 7.92
C ASP A 10 -17.37 11.44 6.95
N GLU A 11 -18.13 12.50 6.63
CA GLU A 11 -17.67 13.66 5.86
C GLU A 11 -16.65 14.54 6.60
N GLU A 12 -16.59 14.55 7.94
CA GLU A 12 -15.60 15.33 8.70
C GLU A 12 -14.21 14.66 8.72
N LEU A 13 -14.17 13.32 8.58
CA LEU A 13 -12.96 12.50 8.57
C LEU A 13 -12.12 12.63 7.28
N PHE A 14 -12.71 13.10 6.18
CA PHE A 14 -12.04 13.32 4.91
C PHE A 14 -11.69 14.78 4.62
N ARG A 15 -11.96 15.68 5.57
CA ARG A 15 -11.60 17.09 5.40
C ARG A 15 -10.08 17.23 5.32
N ASN A 16 -9.63 18.28 4.66
CA ASN A 16 -8.22 18.63 4.54
C ASN A 16 -7.87 19.78 5.52
N PRO A 17 -7.83 19.52 6.84
CA PRO A 17 -7.71 20.56 7.84
C PRO A 17 -6.26 21.05 7.98
N VAL A 18 -6.11 22.36 8.16
CA VAL A 18 -4.83 23.00 8.51
C VAL A 18 -5.03 23.90 9.71
N HIS A 19 -4.17 23.81 10.71
CA HIS A 19 -4.21 24.75 11.82
C HIS A 19 -3.51 26.06 11.43
N TYR A 20 -4.22 27.18 11.54
CA TYR A 20 -3.67 28.52 11.35
C TYR A 20 -3.36 29.16 12.71
N GLU A 21 -2.09 29.06 13.09
CA GLU A 21 -1.54 29.46 14.38
C GLU A 21 -1.78 30.95 14.72
N PRO A 22 -1.65 31.93 13.81
CA PRO A 22 -1.85 33.36 14.14
C PRO A 22 -3.24 33.70 14.66
N ALA A 23 -4.26 32.95 14.24
CA ALA A 23 -5.64 33.12 14.71
C ALA A 23 -6.10 31.98 15.64
N GLY A 24 -5.28 30.95 15.87
CA GLY A 24 -5.62 29.82 16.72
C GLY A 24 -6.78 28.96 16.20
N ILE A 25 -7.05 28.97 14.89
CA ILE A 25 -8.22 28.30 14.26
C ILE A 25 -7.78 27.18 13.32
N ASN A 26 -8.68 26.22 13.05
CA ASN A 26 -8.51 25.26 11.96
C ASN A 26 -9.19 25.80 10.70
N LEU A 27 -8.53 25.61 9.56
CA LEU A 27 -8.99 25.96 8.24
C LEU A 27 -9.36 24.67 7.50
N ASP A 28 -10.45 24.69 6.76
CA ASP A 28 -10.88 23.59 5.90
C ASP A 28 -10.59 23.91 4.44
N LEU A 29 -9.56 23.30 3.86
CA LEU A 29 -9.13 23.59 2.49
C LEU A 29 -10.11 23.09 1.42
N ASP A 30 -11.07 22.24 1.77
CA ASP A 30 -12.08 21.74 0.83
C ASP A 30 -13.21 22.77 0.65
N ARG A 31 -13.27 23.79 1.52
CA ARG A 31 -14.19 24.91 1.42
C ARG A 31 -13.53 26.16 0.84
N ALA A 32 -14.23 26.84 -0.07
CA ALA A 32 -13.77 28.09 -0.66
C ALA A 32 -13.53 29.20 0.40
N ASP A 33 -14.35 29.21 1.45
CA ASP A 33 -14.27 30.13 2.59
C ASP A 33 -13.37 29.60 3.72
N LEU A 34 -12.57 28.54 3.49
CA LEU A 34 -11.73 27.90 4.50
C LEU A 34 -12.49 27.44 5.76
N GLY A 35 -13.82 27.36 5.73
CA GLY A 35 -14.64 27.11 6.91
C GLY A 35 -14.80 28.30 7.86
N ILE A 36 -14.43 29.53 7.46
CA ILE A 36 -14.51 30.72 8.31
C ILE A 36 -15.09 31.95 7.58
N PRO A 37 -15.75 32.90 8.29
CA PRO A 37 -16.43 34.05 7.67
C PRO A 37 -15.58 35.02 6.81
N TYR A 38 -14.25 34.85 6.77
CA TYR A 38 -13.32 35.67 5.98
C TYR A 38 -12.29 34.85 5.21
N GLY A 39 -12.53 33.55 5.02
CA GLY A 39 -11.48 32.65 4.55
C GLY A 39 -11.02 32.87 3.12
N GLU A 40 -11.83 33.47 2.24
CA GLU A 40 -11.37 33.86 0.91
C GLU A 40 -10.23 34.90 0.96
N SER A 41 -10.37 35.89 1.85
CA SER A 41 -9.34 36.92 2.06
C SER A 41 -8.08 36.33 2.68
N LEU A 42 -8.24 35.42 3.65
CA LEU A 42 -7.14 34.70 4.26
C LEU A 42 -6.43 33.77 3.26
N MET A 43 -7.16 33.05 2.41
CA MET A 43 -6.60 32.24 1.34
C MET A 43 -5.76 33.12 0.42
N ALA A 44 -6.29 34.25 -0.03
CA ALA A 44 -5.55 35.20 -0.87
C ALA A 44 -4.28 35.74 -0.19
N GLU A 45 -4.29 35.90 1.13
CA GLU A 45 -3.12 36.28 1.92
C GLU A 45 -2.08 35.16 2.02
N LEU A 46 -2.49 33.93 2.36
CA LEU A 46 -1.61 32.76 2.43
C LEU A 46 -0.93 32.48 1.08
N LEU A 47 -1.65 32.66 -0.02
CA LEU A 47 -1.11 32.55 -1.38
C LEU A 47 -0.11 33.67 -1.70
N ARG A 48 -0.33 34.91 -1.22
CA ARG A 48 0.64 36.01 -1.34
C ARG A 48 1.92 35.74 -0.55
N MET A 49 1.81 35.13 0.64
CA MET A 49 2.96 34.75 1.48
C MET A 49 3.86 33.69 0.82
N ARG A 50 3.33 32.87 -0.11
CA ARG A 50 4.03 31.73 -0.73
C ARG A 50 5.41 32.04 -1.32
N LYS A 51 5.62 33.27 -1.79
CA LYS A 51 6.89 33.73 -2.40
C LYS A 51 7.70 34.69 -1.54
N ARG A 52 7.16 35.14 -0.40
CA ARG A 52 7.71 36.26 0.39
C ARG A 52 8.12 35.85 1.79
N VAL A 53 7.42 34.87 2.37
CA VAL A 53 7.61 34.46 3.76
C VAL A 53 8.12 33.02 3.77
N PRO A 54 9.20 32.69 4.51
CA PRO A 54 9.63 31.32 4.75
C PRO A 54 8.48 30.47 5.29
N VAL A 55 8.41 29.18 4.90
CA VAL A 55 7.25 28.34 5.20
C VAL A 55 7.00 28.21 6.71
N GLU A 56 8.05 28.14 7.51
CA GLU A 56 7.96 28.00 8.96
C GLU A 56 7.32 29.20 9.66
N GLN A 57 7.30 30.35 8.99
CA GLN A 57 6.80 31.64 9.47
C GLN A 57 5.37 31.95 8.98
N ARG A 58 4.78 31.10 8.12
CA ARG A 58 3.44 31.33 7.56
C ARG A 58 2.29 30.95 8.51
N GLY A 59 2.61 30.30 9.63
CA GLY A 59 1.62 29.94 10.65
C GLY A 59 0.69 28.78 10.27
N LEU A 60 0.90 28.11 9.14
CA LEU A 60 0.17 26.89 8.79
C LEU A 60 0.83 25.67 9.43
N ILE A 61 0.11 24.96 10.28
CA ILE A 61 0.59 23.85 11.09
C ILE A 61 -0.29 22.62 10.87
N CYS A 62 0.31 21.43 10.87
CA CYS A 62 -0.44 20.18 10.83
C CYS A 62 -1.24 19.99 12.13
N PRO A 63 -2.59 19.92 12.06
CA PRO A 63 -3.42 19.73 13.25
C PRO A 63 -3.11 18.40 13.93
N ASP A 64 -2.87 17.33 13.17
CA ASP A 64 -2.57 16.00 13.71
C ASP A 64 -1.21 15.96 14.42
N CYS A 65 -0.17 16.57 13.84
CA CYS A 65 1.14 16.60 14.49
C CYS A 65 1.09 17.42 15.79
N ARG A 66 0.30 18.49 15.80
CA ARG A 66 0.09 19.32 16.99
C ARG A 66 -0.70 18.55 18.06
N ALA A 67 -1.85 17.99 17.72
CA ALA A 67 -2.72 17.29 18.66
C ALA A 67 -2.15 15.95 19.13
N ALA A 68 -1.64 15.12 18.21
CA ALA A 68 -1.21 13.77 18.52
C ALA A 68 0.21 13.68 19.08
N ARG A 69 1.09 14.65 18.80
CA ARG A 69 2.52 14.58 19.15
C ARG A 69 3.05 15.80 19.90
N GLY A 70 2.21 16.82 20.14
CA GLY A 70 2.67 18.10 20.69
C GLY A 70 3.71 18.81 19.81
N ARG A 71 3.83 18.44 18.53
CA ARG A 71 4.87 18.94 17.64
C ARG A 71 4.32 20.01 16.71
N ARG A 72 5.02 21.15 16.66
CA ARG A 72 4.78 22.20 15.67
C ARG A 72 5.40 21.81 14.33
N VAL A 73 4.59 21.31 13.40
CA VAL A 73 5.02 20.92 12.05
C VAL A 73 4.46 21.91 11.03
N ALA A 74 5.33 22.71 10.44
CA ALA A 74 4.95 23.69 9.44
C ALA A 74 4.41 23.00 8.17
N MET A 75 3.42 23.62 7.55
CA MET A 75 2.80 23.17 6.31
C MET A 75 2.86 24.26 5.24
N TYR A 76 2.74 23.84 3.99
CA TYR A 76 2.53 24.73 2.84
C TYR A 76 1.40 24.23 1.96
N LEU A 77 0.77 25.17 1.26
CA LEU A 77 -0.32 24.90 0.33
C LEU A 77 0.21 24.54 -1.06
N VAL A 78 -0.36 23.50 -1.65
CA VAL A 78 -0.08 23.01 -3.00
C VAL A 78 -1.39 22.84 -3.75
N GLU A 79 -1.47 23.39 -4.95
CA GLU A 79 -2.61 23.17 -5.84
C GLU A 79 -2.37 21.92 -6.70
N ARG A 80 -3.34 21.00 -6.74
CA ARG A 80 -3.36 19.85 -7.64
C ARG A 80 -4.74 19.72 -8.28
N ASN A 81 -4.80 19.78 -9.61
CA ASN A 81 -6.04 19.65 -10.38
C ASN A 81 -7.15 20.63 -9.91
N GLY A 82 -6.78 21.85 -9.51
CA GLY A 82 -7.73 22.86 -9.01
C GLY A 82 -8.12 22.71 -7.53
N VAL A 83 -7.57 21.73 -6.81
CA VAL A 83 -7.81 21.50 -5.39
C VAL A 83 -6.59 21.94 -4.58
N TRP A 84 -6.82 22.67 -3.48
CA TRP A 84 -5.78 23.08 -2.54
C TRP A 84 -5.51 21.99 -1.51
N LEU A 85 -4.25 21.58 -1.39
CA LEU A 85 -3.79 20.56 -0.45
C LEU A 85 -2.76 21.15 0.50
N ALA A 86 -2.78 20.71 1.76
CA ALA A 86 -1.72 20.99 2.70
C ALA A 86 -0.64 19.92 2.63
N SER A 87 0.63 20.33 2.71
CA SER A 87 1.75 19.40 2.75
C SER A 87 2.75 19.79 3.82
N HIS A 88 3.32 18.80 4.51
CA HIS A 88 4.38 19.02 5.49
C HIS A 88 5.60 19.68 4.85
N TYR A 89 5.99 20.82 5.40
CA TYR A 89 7.26 21.43 5.10
C TYR A 89 8.39 20.72 5.84
N ARG A 90 9.53 20.59 5.17
CA ARG A 90 10.73 19.97 5.71
C ARG A 90 11.94 20.78 5.28
N LYS A 91 12.89 20.99 6.20
CA LYS A 91 14.20 21.53 5.80
C LYS A 91 15.01 20.42 5.12
N ARG A 92 15.90 20.83 4.22
CA ARG A 92 16.80 19.90 3.54
C ARG A 92 17.66 19.17 4.57
N GLY A 93 17.60 17.84 4.57
CA GLY A 93 18.33 16.98 5.52
C GLY A 93 17.51 16.53 6.74
N GLU A 94 16.30 17.06 6.96
CA GLU A 94 15.42 16.55 8.02
C GLU A 94 14.74 15.25 7.60
N LYS A 95 14.70 14.27 8.53
CA LYS A 95 14.03 12.99 8.32
C LYS A 95 12.55 13.22 8.05
N PRO A 96 11.94 12.46 7.12
CA PRO A 96 10.51 12.48 6.92
C PRO A 96 9.72 12.32 8.22
N ILE A 97 8.84 13.29 8.52
CA ILE A 97 7.71 13.03 9.43
C ILE A 97 6.76 12.13 8.64
N SER A 98 7.03 10.83 8.68
CA SER A 98 6.19 9.79 8.11
C SER A 98 4.94 9.69 8.98
N HIS A 99 3.78 9.94 8.39
CA HIS A 99 2.49 9.51 8.95
C HIS A 99 2.29 8.05 8.55
N GLU A 100 3.20 7.20 9.00
CA GLU A 100 3.04 5.76 8.84
C GLU A 100 1.95 5.30 9.78
N SER A 101 0.96 4.57 9.26
CA SER A 101 -0.12 4.02 10.11
C SER A 101 0.42 2.91 11.00
N ASP A 102 -0.27 2.65 12.11
CA ASP A 102 0.12 1.60 13.06
C ASP A 102 0.05 0.21 12.38
N GLU A 103 -0.83 0.02 11.40
CA GLU A 103 -0.95 -1.18 10.57
C GLU A 103 0.24 -1.34 9.62
N HIS A 104 0.70 -0.26 8.99
CA HIS A 104 1.84 -0.30 8.09
C HIS A 104 3.11 -0.70 8.85
N LEU A 105 3.31 -0.11 10.02
CA LEU A 105 4.41 -0.47 10.91
C LEU A 105 4.29 -1.91 11.42
N ALA A 106 3.08 -2.33 11.83
CA ALA A 106 2.83 -3.69 12.29
C ALA A 106 3.18 -4.74 11.21
N ARG A 107 2.85 -4.47 9.94
CA ARG A 107 3.19 -5.37 8.82
C ARG A 107 4.70 -5.48 8.61
N LYS A 108 5.42 -4.35 8.66
CA LYS A 108 6.89 -4.36 8.55
C LYS A 108 7.55 -5.18 9.65
N GLU A 109 7.17 -4.90 10.89
CA GLU A 109 7.73 -5.58 12.06
C GLU A 109 7.39 -7.07 12.05
N ARG A 110 6.14 -7.42 11.73
CA ARG A 110 5.69 -8.81 11.58
C ARG A 110 6.52 -9.56 10.55
N VAL A 111 6.66 -9.02 9.33
CA VAL A 111 7.40 -9.68 8.25
C VAL A 111 8.89 -9.77 8.54
N ALA A 112 9.48 -8.72 9.13
CA ALA A 112 10.89 -8.75 9.52
C ALA A 112 11.15 -9.82 10.60
N ALA A 113 10.38 -9.80 11.69
CA ALA A 113 10.52 -10.77 12.78
C ALA A 113 10.29 -12.21 12.30
N ASP A 114 9.26 -12.44 11.48
CA ASP A 114 8.99 -13.76 10.91
C ASP A 114 10.12 -14.25 10.01
N SER A 115 10.75 -13.35 9.25
CA SER A 115 11.90 -13.71 8.41
C SER A 115 13.10 -14.11 9.27
N GLU A 116 13.38 -13.32 10.32
CA GLU A 116 14.48 -13.59 11.26
C GLU A 116 14.28 -14.90 12.03
N ASP A 117 13.06 -15.17 12.51
CA ASP A 117 12.70 -16.42 13.19
C ASP A 117 12.91 -17.67 12.32
N HIS A 118 12.92 -17.49 10.99
CA HIS A 118 13.17 -18.55 10.00
C HIS A 118 14.58 -18.50 9.41
N GLY A 119 15.49 -17.72 10.00
CA GLY A 119 16.91 -17.68 9.63
C GLY A 119 17.25 -16.79 8.44
N PHE A 120 16.34 -15.91 8.01
CA PHE A 120 16.58 -14.92 6.97
C PHE A 120 16.78 -13.53 7.57
N PRO A 121 17.99 -12.95 7.50
CA PRO A 121 18.23 -11.60 8.00
C PRO A 121 17.29 -10.59 7.35
N ALA A 122 16.65 -9.76 8.17
CA ALA A 122 15.76 -8.72 7.70
C ALA A 122 16.19 -7.34 8.22
N THR A 123 15.89 -6.30 7.45
CA THR A 123 16.14 -4.91 7.84
C THR A 123 14.95 -4.06 7.46
N ILE A 124 14.31 -3.49 8.48
CA ILE A 124 13.23 -2.52 8.32
C ILE A 124 13.82 -1.20 7.82
N GLU A 125 13.16 -0.58 6.85
CA GLU A 125 13.53 0.73 6.28
C GLU A 125 14.95 0.80 5.68
N SER A 126 15.39 -0.27 5.00
CA SER A 126 16.69 -0.30 4.32
C SER A 126 16.69 0.56 3.04
N SER A 127 17.69 1.44 2.90
CA SER A 127 18.00 2.04 1.61
C SER A 127 18.77 1.05 0.73
N ALA A 128 18.43 0.94 -0.56
CA ALA A 128 19.28 0.27 -1.53
C ALA A 128 20.65 0.97 -1.61
N ALA A 129 21.71 0.24 -1.96
CA ALA A 129 23.09 0.75 -1.96
C ALA A 129 23.31 2.03 -2.79
N GLU A 130 22.44 2.28 -3.79
CA GLU A 130 22.47 3.50 -4.63
C GLU A 130 21.59 4.65 -4.11
N GLY A 131 20.98 4.53 -2.91
CA GLY A 131 20.15 5.58 -2.29
C GLY A 131 18.80 5.87 -2.98
N HIS A 132 18.53 5.26 -4.14
CA HIS A 132 17.38 5.58 -5.00
C HIS A 132 16.11 4.76 -4.72
N ALA A 133 16.18 3.71 -3.91
CA ALA A 133 14.99 2.97 -3.48
C ALA A 133 15.11 2.59 -2.01
N ARG A 134 14.27 3.19 -1.17
CA ARG A 134 14.01 2.70 0.18
C ARG A 134 13.08 1.50 0.07
N LEU A 135 13.45 0.42 0.74
CA LEU A 135 12.61 -0.74 0.97
C LEU A 135 11.96 -0.59 2.34
N ASP A 136 10.67 -0.93 2.40
CA ASP A 136 9.95 -0.97 3.67
C ASP A 136 10.49 -2.09 4.57
N VAL A 137 10.68 -3.28 4.01
CA VAL A 137 11.49 -4.36 4.60
C VAL A 137 12.38 -4.96 3.52
N ARG A 138 13.69 -5.04 3.80
CA ARG A 138 14.64 -5.83 3.03
C ARG A 138 14.83 -7.17 3.73
N ILE A 139 14.78 -8.27 2.97
CA ILE A 139 15.06 -9.62 3.49
C ILE A 139 16.16 -10.23 2.63
N ASP A 140 17.25 -10.64 3.27
CA ASP A 140 18.34 -11.35 2.63
C ASP A 140 18.01 -12.86 2.66
N GLY A 141 17.66 -13.39 1.49
CA GLY A 141 17.21 -14.75 1.29
C GLY A 141 18.36 -15.74 1.04
N ALA A 142 18.02 -16.94 0.56
CA ALA A 142 19.00 -17.95 0.20
C ALA A 142 19.83 -17.53 -1.03
N GLY A 143 21.15 -17.74 -0.97
CA GLY A 143 22.08 -17.36 -2.03
C GLY A 143 22.13 -15.85 -2.24
N ASP A 144 21.97 -15.39 -3.49
CA ASP A 144 21.97 -13.96 -3.84
C ASP A 144 20.55 -13.35 -3.86
N ILE A 145 19.56 -14.03 -3.26
CA ILE A 145 18.17 -13.55 -3.24
C ILE A 145 18.05 -12.38 -2.27
N VAL A 146 17.50 -11.27 -2.78
CA VAL A 146 17.07 -10.14 -1.96
C VAL A 146 15.58 -9.92 -2.21
N LEU A 147 14.77 -10.01 -1.15
CA LEU A 147 13.37 -9.62 -1.21
C LEU A 147 13.18 -8.19 -0.71
N GLY A 148 12.26 -7.46 -1.35
CA GLY A 148 11.76 -6.19 -0.85
C GLY A 148 10.27 -6.29 -0.56
N TYR A 149 9.87 -6.38 0.70
CA TYR A 149 8.46 -6.43 1.10
C TYR A 149 7.91 -5.02 1.35
N GLU A 150 6.72 -4.76 0.82
CA GLU A 150 6.15 -3.41 0.67
C GLU A 150 4.63 -3.41 0.91
N PRO A 151 4.18 -3.20 2.15
CA PRO A 151 2.77 -3.08 2.44
C PRO A 151 2.18 -1.81 1.82
N GLN A 152 1.07 -1.94 1.10
CA GLN A 152 0.36 -0.85 0.44
C GLN A 152 -1.01 -0.67 1.09
N LEU A 153 -1.08 0.27 2.02
CA LEU A 153 -2.30 0.66 2.72
C LEU A 153 -2.89 1.99 2.23
N SER A 154 -2.19 2.67 1.32
CA SER A 154 -2.60 3.94 0.73
C SER A 154 -2.49 3.88 -0.78
N ASP A 155 -3.34 4.65 -1.47
CA ASP A 155 -3.34 4.69 -2.92
C ASP A 155 -1.98 5.10 -3.51
N GLN A 156 -1.46 4.26 -4.41
CA GLN A 156 -0.32 4.59 -5.24
C GLN A 156 -0.69 4.55 -6.73
N THR A 157 -0.07 5.45 -7.50
CA THR A 157 -0.26 5.44 -8.95
C THR A 157 0.43 4.23 -9.58
N VAL A 158 -0.26 3.57 -10.52
CA VAL A 158 0.28 2.43 -11.31
C VAL A 158 1.63 2.77 -11.95
N ARG A 159 1.75 3.99 -12.48
CA ARG A 159 3.00 4.45 -13.10
C ARG A 159 4.15 4.51 -12.10
N GLY A 160 3.89 4.98 -10.88
CA GLY A 160 4.88 5.03 -9.80
C GLY A 160 5.35 3.64 -9.40
N MET A 161 4.40 2.72 -9.19
CA MET A 161 4.70 1.33 -8.82
C MET A 161 5.54 0.63 -9.90
N ARG A 162 5.17 0.73 -11.18
CA ARG A 162 5.97 0.16 -12.28
C ARG A 162 7.39 0.72 -12.34
N ALA A 163 7.56 2.01 -12.08
CA ALA A 163 8.88 2.64 -12.08
C ALA A 163 9.76 2.12 -10.94
N ARG A 164 9.20 2.02 -9.73
CA ARG A 164 9.87 1.46 -8.53
C ARG A 164 10.22 -0.01 -8.74
N GLU A 165 9.27 -0.79 -9.24
CA GLU A 165 9.48 -2.21 -9.55
C GLU A 165 10.58 -2.41 -10.59
N GLY A 166 10.53 -1.64 -11.68
CA GLY A 166 11.58 -1.70 -12.70
C GLY A 166 12.97 -1.34 -12.16
N PHE A 167 13.08 -0.40 -11.21
CA PHE A 167 14.33 -0.09 -10.52
C PHE A 167 14.80 -1.27 -9.67
N ARG A 168 13.95 -1.79 -8.78
CA ARG A 168 14.25 -2.92 -7.89
C ARG A 168 14.70 -4.15 -8.66
N ARG A 169 13.98 -4.51 -9.72
CA ARG A 169 14.32 -5.63 -10.60
C ARG A 169 15.71 -5.50 -11.22
N ARG A 170 16.10 -4.29 -11.66
CA ARG A 170 17.46 -4.04 -12.20
C ARG A 170 18.55 -4.11 -11.13
N SER A 171 18.20 -3.85 -9.88
CA SER A 171 19.10 -3.97 -8.72
C SER A 171 19.07 -5.37 -8.10
N GLY A 172 18.48 -6.36 -8.76
CA GLY A 172 18.42 -7.76 -8.27
C GLY A 172 17.43 -8.00 -7.12
N ILE A 173 16.58 -7.02 -6.79
CA ILE A 173 15.59 -7.12 -5.73
C ILE A 173 14.29 -7.71 -6.30
N ARG A 174 13.76 -8.75 -5.66
CA ARG A 174 12.44 -9.32 -5.93
C ARG A 174 11.42 -8.67 -5.00
N SER A 175 10.53 -7.84 -5.53
CA SER A 175 9.57 -7.13 -4.68
C SER A 175 8.35 -7.97 -4.36
N VAL A 176 7.88 -7.93 -3.12
CA VAL A 176 6.57 -8.42 -2.69
C VAL A 176 5.71 -7.21 -2.34
N TRP A 177 4.82 -6.82 -3.24
CA TRP A 177 3.86 -5.76 -3.00
C TRP A 177 2.62 -6.34 -2.30
N ASP A 178 2.38 -5.99 -1.04
CA ASP A 178 1.24 -6.50 -0.26
C ASP A 178 0.09 -5.51 -0.27
N PHE A 179 -1.03 -5.87 -0.90
CA PHE A 179 -2.22 -5.05 -0.98
C PHE A 179 -3.28 -5.54 0.01
N ALA A 180 -3.74 -4.66 0.90
CA ALA A 180 -4.90 -4.91 1.76
C ALA A 180 -6.22 -4.56 1.04
N ASN A 181 -6.23 -3.45 0.29
CA ASN A 181 -7.38 -3.03 -0.51
C ASN A 181 -7.53 -3.92 -1.77
N PRO A 182 -8.64 -4.66 -1.93
CA PRO A 182 -8.87 -5.53 -3.09
C PRO A 182 -9.03 -4.77 -4.41
N ASP A 183 -9.32 -3.47 -4.38
CA ASP A 183 -9.52 -2.64 -5.56
C ASP A 183 -8.28 -1.82 -5.92
N HIS A 184 -7.14 -2.08 -5.26
CA HIS A 184 -5.92 -1.30 -5.48
C HIS A 184 -5.42 -1.46 -6.93
N ALA A 185 -5.22 -0.34 -7.62
CA ALA A 185 -4.86 -0.32 -9.05
C ALA A 185 -3.51 -1.00 -9.40
N GLY A 186 -2.71 -1.33 -8.39
CA GLY A 186 -1.44 -2.07 -8.54
C GLY A 186 -1.60 -3.58 -8.69
N ILE A 187 -2.76 -4.15 -8.34
CA ILE A 187 -3.03 -5.58 -8.40
C ILE A 187 -2.85 -6.10 -9.83
N GLY A 188 -2.07 -7.17 -9.99
CA GLY A 188 -1.70 -7.76 -11.27
C GLY A 188 -0.67 -6.97 -12.10
N ILE A 189 -0.32 -5.74 -11.69
CA ILE A 189 0.60 -4.87 -12.44
C ILE A 189 2.06 -4.98 -11.96
N VAL A 190 2.26 -5.40 -10.72
CA VAL A 190 3.55 -5.67 -10.08
C VAL A 190 3.47 -7.02 -9.36
N PRO A 191 4.60 -7.69 -9.04
CA PRO A 191 4.56 -8.95 -8.30
C PRO A 191 3.94 -8.72 -6.92
N TYR A 192 2.74 -9.26 -6.70
CA TYR A 192 1.91 -8.89 -5.57
C TYR A 192 1.45 -10.08 -4.75
N VAL A 193 1.05 -9.79 -3.52
CA VAL A 193 0.17 -10.63 -2.71
C VAL A 193 -0.99 -9.77 -2.22
N ARG A 194 -2.14 -10.41 -1.98
CA ARG A 194 -3.26 -9.77 -1.30
C ARG A 194 -3.44 -10.41 0.06
N THR A 195 -3.51 -9.59 1.08
CA THR A 195 -3.82 -10.00 2.45
C THR A 195 -5.13 -9.35 2.90
N PRO A 196 -5.80 -9.87 3.94
CA PRO A 196 -6.92 -9.16 4.54
C PRO A 196 -6.47 -7.80 5.11
N ASP A 197 -7.39 -6.84 5.10
CA ASP A 197 -7.24 -5.61 5.86
C ASP A 197 -7.50 -5.92 7.34
N LEU A 198 -6.47 -5.79 8.17
CA LEU A 198 -6.47 -6.22 9.56
C LEU A 198 -5.97 -5.08 10.43
N PRO A 199 -6.51 -4.90 11.64
CA PRO A 199 -6.00 -3.90 12.57
C PRO A 199 -4.59 -4.29 13.05
N ALA A 200 -3.81 -3.29 13.45
CA ALA A 200 -2.43 -3.46 13.92
C ALA A 200 -2.30 -4.51 15.05
N SER A 201 -3.32 -4.60 15.93
CA SER A 201 -3.46 -5.62 16.98
C SER A 201 -3.23 -7.03 16.48
N VAL A 202 -3.92 -7.35 15.38
CA VAL A 202 -4.02 -8.71 14.87
C VAL A 202 -2.73 -9.05 14.15
N ILE A 203 -2.20 -8.09 13.41
CA ILE A 203 -0.97 -8.23 12.62
C ILE A 203 0.23 -8.49 13.54
N ARG A 204 0.33 -7.78 14.67
CA ARG A 204 1.44 -7.90 15.63
C ARG A 204 1.48 -9.23 16.36
N VAL A 205 0.34 -9.89 16.55
CA VAL A 205 0.30 -11.19 17.22
C VAL A 205 0.86 -12.24 16.27
N GLN A 206 2.10 -12.66 16.50
CA GLN A 206 2.80 -13.54 15.58
C GLN A 206 2.16 -14.95 15.39
N LYS A 207 1.26 -15.34 16.28
CA LYS A 207 0.52 -16.61 16.15
C LYS A 207 -0.69 -16.49 15.22
N ASN A 208 -1.12 -15.28 14.88
CA ASN A 208 -2.26 -15.06 13.99
C ASN A 208 -1.86 -15.35 12.54
N PRO A 209 -2.49 -16.33 11.88
CA PRO A 209 -2.24 -16.60 10.48
C PRO A 209 -2.84 -15.47 9.63
N ILE A 210 -1.99 -14.70 8.96
CA ILE A 210 -2.43 -13.76 7.93
C ILE A 210 -2.55 -14.53 6.63
N GLN A 211 -3.75 -14.97 6.27
CA GLN A 211 -3.96 -15.77 5.06
C GLN A 211 -3.80 -14.91 3.80
N LEU A 212 -3.11 -15.46 2.80
CA LEU A 212 -3.09 -14.86 1.47
C LEU A 212 -4.44 -15.08 0.78
N ARG A 213 -4.98 -13.99 0.27
CA ARG A 213 -6.26 -13.96 -0.43
C ARG A 213 -6.10 -13.99 -1.94
N ASP A 214 -4.98 -13.51 -2.46
CA ASP A 214 -4.65 -13.49 -3.90
C ASP A 214 -3.15 -13.25 -4.13
N GLY A 215 -2.70 -13.26 -5.39
CA GLY A 215 -1.32 -13.01 -5.82
C GLY A 215 -0.42 -14.26 -5.79
N ASN A 216 -0.89 -15.32 -5.13
CA ASN A 216 -0.35 -16.68 -5.24
C ASN A 216 -1.07 -17.44 -6.37
N PHE A 217 -0.29 -17.93 -7.32
CA PHE A 217 -0.74 -18.67 -8.49
C PHE A 217 -0.28 -20.13 -8.43
N VAL A 218 -1.00 -20.97 -9.13
CA VAL A 218 -0.63 -22.36 -9.38
C VAL A 218 -0.72 -22.68 -10.87
N LEU A 219 0.05 -23.69 -11.29
CA LEU A 219 -0.06 -24.28 -12.60
C LEU A 219 -1.20 -25.30 -12.60
N GLU A 220 -2.18 -25.06 -13.45
CA GLU A 220 -3.27 -25.99 -13.70
C GLU A 220 -3.13 -26.60 -15.10
N GLU A 221 -3.30 -27.91 -15.19
CA GLU A 221 -3.16 -28.66 -16.44
C GLU A 221 -4.43 -29.44 -16.71
N GLY A 222 -4.89 -29.42 -17.96
CA GLY A 222 -6.10 -30.14 -18.30
C GLY A 222 -6.43 -30.13 -19.78
N HIS A 223 -7.25 -31.10 -20.16
CA HIS A 223 -7.88 -31.14 -21.46
C HIS A 223 -8.94 -30.03 -21.55
N CYS A 224 -8.89 -29.24 -22.62
CA CYS A 224 -9.83 -28.18 -22.87
C CYS A 224 -11.12 -28.74 -23.47
N SER A 225 -12.03 -29.18 -22.61
CA SER A 225 -13.32 -29.73 -22.99
C SER A 225 -14.37 -29.41 -21.93
N PRO A 226 -15.67 -29.47 -22.25
CA PRO A 226 -16.75 -29.26 -21.27
C PRO A 226 -16.66 -30.17 -20.02
N SER A 227 -16.03 -31.34 -20.14
CA SER A 227 -15.80 -32.29 -19.04
C SER A 227 -14.34 -32.35 -18.58
N GLY A 228 -13.49 -31.43 -19.07
CA GLY A 228 -12.08 -31.37 -18.72
C GLY A 228 -11.83 -30.65 -17.40
N ALA A 229 -10.58 -30.66 -16.93
CA ALA A 229 -10.20 -29.96 -15.70
C ALA A 229 -10.23 -28.43 -15.85
N LEU A 230 -10.16 -27.92 -17.08
CA LEU A 230 -10.24 -26.49 -17.38
C LEU A 230 -11.67 -26.09 -17.72
N ASP A 231 -12.22 -25.18 -16.93
CA ASP A 231 -13.55 -24.59 -17.12
C ASP A 231 -13.64 -23.68 -18.36
N ARG A 232 -12.50 -23.30 -18.94
CA ARG A 232 -12.43 -22.49 -20.14
C ARG A 232 -11.12 -22.61 -20.92
N CYS A 233 -11.18 -22.40 -22.24
CA CYS A 233 -9.99 -22.29 -23.08
C CYS A 233 -9.23 -20.96 -22.86
N PRO A 234 -7.93 -20.98 -22.53
CA PRO A 234 -7.10 -19.78 -22.41
C PRO A 234 -6.88 -19.07 -23.76
N GLU A 235 -7.02 -19.78 -24.88
CA GLU A 235 -6.77 -19.25 -26.22
C GLU A 235 -8.03 -18.65 -26.89
N ILE A 236 -9.20 -18.76 -26.24
CA ILE A 236 -10.47 -18.25 -26.77
C ILE A 236 -10.96 -17.08 -25.91
N ALA A 237 -11.06 -15.90 -26.54
CA ALA A 237 -11.53 -14.67 -25.90
C ALA A 237 -12.96 -14.84 -25.35
N TYR A 238 -13.25 -14.16 -24.24
CA TYR A 238 -14.57 -14.26 -23.59
C TYR A 238 -15.56 -13.44 -24.40
N ALA A 239 -16.68 -14.04 -24.79
CA ALA A 239 -17.81 -13.31 -25.35
C ALA A 239 -18.98 -13.41 -24.36
N PRO A 240 -19.18 -12.42 -23.47
CA PRO A 240 -20.26 -12.45 -22.47
C PRO A 240 -21.65 -12.54 -23.12
N GLU A 241 -21.80 -12.06 -24.36
CA GLU A 241 -23.06 -12.09 -25.13
C GLU A 241 -23.33 -13.43 -25.85
N SER A 242 -22.37 -14.37 -25.85
CA SER A 242 -22.53 -15.71 -26.40
C SER A 242 -21.61 -16.70 -25.69
N PRO A 243 -21.94 -17.09 -24.44
CA PRO A 243 -21.08 -17.94 -23.62
C PRO A 243 -20.89 -19.38 -24.17
N THR A 244 -21.67 -19.78 -25.18
CA THR A 244 -21.78 -21.17 -25.67
C THR A 244 -21.18 -21.44 -27.05
N ALA A 245 -20.65 -20.44 -27.77
CA ALA A 245 -19.99 -20.67 -29.06
C ALA A 245 -18.55 -21.23 -28.85
N SER A 246 -18.48 -22.51 -28.47
CA SER A 246 -17.27 -23.33 -28.31
C SER A 246 -16.12 -22.66 -27.52
N GLY A 247 -16.34 -22.36 -26.24
CA GLY A 247 -15.29 -21.88 -25.32
C GLY A 247 -14.18 -22.91 -24.99
N TYR A 248 -14.09 -24.00 -25.74
CA TYR A 248 -13.16 -25.11 -25.57
C TYR A 248 -12.53 -25.48 -26.91
N CYS A 249 -11.21 -25.66 -26.96
CA CYS A 249 -10.51 -25.99 -28.21
C CYS A 249 -10.15 -27.48 -28.38
N GLY A 250 -10.46 -28.33 -27.40
CA GLY A 250 -10.17 -29.78 -27.46
C GLY A 250 -8.70 -30.14 -27.35
N ARG A 251 -7.81 -29.21 -26.95
CA ARG A 251 -6.37 -29.47 -26.74
C ARG A 251 -6.03 -29.46 -25.26
N TRP A 252 -4.86 -30.00 -24.93
CA TRP A 252 -4.31 -29.90 -23.58
C TRP A 252 -3.72 -28.50 -23.36
N HIS A 253 -4.00 -27.87 -22.23
CA HIS A 253 -3.35 -26.62 -21.83
C HIS A 253 -2.70 -26.74 -20.46
N ARG A 254 -1.73 -25.84 -20.25
CA ARG A 254 -1.10 -25.58 -18.97
C ARG A 254 -1.21 -24.09 -18.68
N VAL A 255 -2.07 -23.72 -17.74
CA VAL A 255 -2.44 -22.33 -17.45
C VAL A 255 -2.02 -21.94 -16.04
N LEU A 256 -1.74 -20.66 -15.85
CA LEU A 256 -1.53 -20.10 -14.53
C LEU A 256 -2.85 -19.57 -14.02
N VAL A 257 -3.28 -20.04 -12.85
CA VAL A 257 -4.52 -19.61 -12.21
C VAL A 257 -4.23 -19.13 -10.81
N PRO A 258 -4.91 -18.08 -10.31
CA PRO A 258 -4.85 -17.76 -8.89
C PRO A 258 -5.23 -18.99 -8.07
N ALA A 259 -4.46 -19.29 -7.02
CA ALA A 259 -4.61 -20.53 -6.26
C ALA A 259 -6.02 -20.70 -5.66
N HIS A 260 -6.65 -19.59 -5.28
CA HIS A 260 -8.02 -19.56 -4.74
C HIS A 260 -9.12 -19.81 -5.79
N LEU A 261 -8.76 -19.80 -7.08
CA LEU A 261 -9.65 -20.10 -8.22
C LEU A 261 -9.33 -21.44 -8.87
N SER A 262 -8.28 -22.14 -8.44
CA SER A 262 -7.91 -23.42 -9.03
C SER A 262 -8.97 -24.49 -8.77
N SER A 263 -9.17 -25.40 -9.71
CA SER A 263 -10.07 -26.56 -9.55
C SER A 263 -9.68 -27.46 -8.38
N GLY A 264 -8.39 -27.48 -8.01
CA GLY A 264 -7.87 -28.20 -6.84
C GLY A 264 -8.05 -27.47 -5.51
N PHE A 265 -8.62 -26.26 -5.51
CA PHE A 265 -8.87 -25.48 -4.29
C PHE A 265 -10.03 -26.10 -3.51
N THR A 266 -9.68 -26.90 -2.51
CA THR A 266 -10.61 -27.33 -1.46
C THR A 266 -10.84 -26.14 -0.53
N ARG A 267 -12.11 -25.90 -0.14
CA ARG A 267 -12.50 -24.76 0.71
C ARG A 267 -11.64 -24.68 1.99
N PRO A 268 -11.57 -23.49 2.63
CA PRO A 268 -10.60 -23.15 3.68
C PRO A 268 -10.48 -24.12 4.87
N ASP A 269 -11.45 -25.03 5.05
CA ASP A 269 -11.55 -25.89 6.22
C ASP A 269 -10.68 -27.17 6.12
N ASP A 270 -10.21 -27.55 4.92
CA ASP A 270 -9.55 -28.87 4.70
C ASP A 270 -8.08 -28.81 4.26
N ARG A 271 -7.53 -27.64 3.92
CA ARG A 271 -6.08 -27.44 3.71
C ARG A 271 -5.65 -26.10 4.28
N ALA A 272 -4.57 -26.08 5.06
CA ALA A 272 -3.99 -24.87 5.61
C ALA A 272 -3.74 -23.84 4.50
N ALA A 273 -4.59 -22.81 4.43
CA ALA A 273 -4.45 -21.73 3.46
C ALA A 273 -3.06 -21.08 3.62
N LEU A 274 -2.39 -20.81 2.49
CA LEU A 274 -1.06 -20.22 2.48
C LEU A 274 -1.06 -18.90 3.27
N THR A 275 -0.21 -18.83 4.29
CA THR A 275 -0.08 -17.62 5.12
C THR A 275 0.98 -16.68 4.56
N LEU A 276 0.93 -15.40 4.93
CA LEU A 276 1.95 -14.41 4.58
C LEU A 276 3.33 -14.86 5.07
N THR A 277 3.44 -15.33 6.30
CA THR A 277 4.68 -15.86 6.89
C THR A 277 5.26 -16.98 6.02
N GLN A 278 4.46 -18.01 5.75
CA GLN A 278 4.89 -19.13 4.91
C GLN A 278 5.30 -18.67 3.51
N PHE A 279 4.51 -17.78 2.90
CA PHE A 279 4.84 -17.23 1.59
C PHE A 279 6.18 -16.48 1.57
N ILE A 280 6.44 -15.61 2.55
CA ILE A 280 7.67 -14.83 2.62
C ILE A 280 8.87 -15.76 2.81
N VAL A 281 8.75 -16.76 3.70
CA VAL A 281 9.79 -17.76 3.95
C VAL A 281 10.09 -18.57 2.67
N GLU A 282 9.06 -19.09 1.99
CA GLU A 282 9.23 -19.85 0.75
C GLU A 282 9.81 -18.96 -0.38
N ALA A 283 9.43 -17.69 -0.44
CA ALA A 283 10.02 -16.73 -1.38
C ALA A 283 11.48 -16.41 -1.08
N ALA A 284 11.84 -16.27 0.20
CA ALA A 284 13.20 -15.98 0.65
C ALA A 284 14.12 -17.19 0.44
N ALA A 285 13.60 -18.40 0.65
CA ALA A 285 14.26 -19.66 0.33
C ALA A 285 14.44 -19.90 -1.19
N GLY A 286 13.79 -19.10 -2.04
CA GLY A 286 13.82 -19.26 -3.49
C GLY A 286 12.89 -20.36 -4.02
N GLU A 287 12.03 -20.91 -3.17
CA GLU A 287 11.02 -21.91 -3.53
C GLU A 287 9.85 -21.27 -4.29
N ARG A 288 9.66 -19.95 -4.15
CA ARG A 288 8.73 -19.15 -4.94
C ARG A 288 9.45 -18.11 -5.79
N VAL A 289 8.89 -17.88 -6.97
CA VAL A 289 9.42 -16.91 -7.93
C VAL A 289 8.34 -15.95 -8.39
N PRO A 290 8.67 -14.66 -8.57
CA PRO A 290 7.76 -13.74 -9.24
C PRO A 290 7.74 -14.06 -10.73
N PHE A 291 6.58 -13.92 -11.37
CA PHE A 291 6.45 -14.04 -12.82
C PHE A 291 5.78 -12.81 -13.43
N GLN A 292 6.00 -12.63 -14.73
CA GLN A 292 5.28 -11.68 -15.57
C GLN A 292 4.89 -12.39 -16.87
N ARG A 293 3.60 -12.47 -17.17
CA ARG A 293 3.09 -13.06 -18.42
C ARG A 293 1.83 -12.32 -18.87
N ASP A 294 1.79 -11.95 -20.15
CA ASP A 294 0.65 -11.26 -20.78
C ASP A 294 0.17 -10.02 -20.01
N GLY A 295 1.12 -9.31 -19.38
CA GLY A 295 0.86 -8.11 -18.58
C GLY A 295 0.41 -8.38 -17.14
N GLN A 296 0.19 -9.63 -16.76
CA GLN A 296 -0.12 -10.05 -15.39
C GLN A 296 1.16 -10.41 -14.63
N HIS A 297 1.16 -10.08 -13.35
CA HIS A 297 2.20 -10.45 -12.40
C HIS A 297 1.62 -11.27 -11.27
N GLY A 298 2.46 -12.08 -10.65
CA GLY A 298 2.12 -12.83 -9.46
C GLY A 298 3.30 -13.64 -8.97
N TRP A 299 3.02 -14.58 -8.08
CA TRP A 299 4.00 -15.49 -7.51
C TRP A 299 3.53 -16.93 -7.60
N LEU A 300 4.45 -17.86 -7.80
CA LEU A 300 4.14 -19.29 -7.78
C LEU A 300 5.36 -20.11 -7.36
N PRO A 301 5.18 -21.39 -6.99
CA PRO A 301 6.30 -22.30 -6.73
C PRO A 301 7.22 -22.46 -7.94
N VAL A 302 8.53 -22.42 -7.72
CA VAL A 302 9.56 -22.46 -8.78
C VAL A 302 9.43 -23.68 -9.70
N GLN A 303 9.08 -24.83 -9.13
CA GLN A 303 8.88 -26.07 -9.88
C GLN A 303 7.69 -25.98 -10.85
N GLN A 304 6.63 -25.28 -10.45
CA GLN A 304 5.47 -25.07 -11.32
C GLN A 304 5.77 -24.04 -12.42
N TRP A 305 6.55 -23.00 -12.10
CA TRP A 305 7.02 -22.06 -13.10
C TRP A 305 7.91 -22.73 -14.16
N GLN A 306 8.84 -23.59 -13.75
CA GLN A 306 9.69 -24.35 -14.67
C GLN A 306 8.85 -25.21 -15.62
N LYS A 307 7.90 -25.99 -15.10
CA LYS A 307 6.96 -26.78 -15.91
C LYS A 307 6.15 -25.93 -16.89
N TYR A 308 5.68 -24.75 -16.43
CA TYR A 308 4.94 -23.82 -17.29
C TYR A 308 5.80 -23.32 -18.45
N VAL A 309 7.05 -22.91 -18.17
CA VAL A 309 8.00 -22.39 -19.18
C VAL A 309 8.43 -23.48 -20.16
N GLU A 310 8.69 -24.70 -19.69
CA GLU A 310 9.00 -25.85 -20.54
C GLU A 310 7.88 -26.13 -21.55
N ALA A 311 6.62 -25.92 -21.14
CA ALA A 311 5.45 -26.22 -21.96
C ALA A 311 5.04 -25.10 -22.92
N ASN A 312 5.12 -23.85 -22.46
CA ASN A 312 4.59 -22.68 -23.17
C ASN A 312 5.69 -21.83 -23.83
N GLY A 313 6.95 -22.26 -23.70
CA GLY A 313 8.12 -21.50 -24.09
C GLY A 313 8.46 -20.40 -23.08
N GLN A 314 9.68 -19.86 -23.18
CA GLN A 314 10.07 -18.70 -22.39
C GLN A 314 9.19 -17.50 -22.74
N ALA A 315 8.89 -16.66 -21.75
CA ALA A 315 8.36 -15.35 -22.03
C ALA A 315 9.34 -14.63 -22.96
N PRO A 316 8.86 -13.97 -24.04
CA PRO A 316 9.75 -13.17 -24.86
C PRO A 316 10.45 -12.19 -23.93
N GLU A 317 11.79 -12.22 -23.91
CA GLU A 317 12.56 -11.21 -23.16
C GLU A 317 11.96 -9.86 -23.55
N GLU A 318 11.50 -9.09 -22.56
CA GLU A 318 11.21 -7.68 -22.77
C GLU A 318 12.47 -7.12 -23.42
N LYS A 319 12.42 -6.86 -24.74
CA LYS A 319 13.56 -6.40 -25.53
C LYS A 319 14.27 -5.38 -24.65
N LYS A 320 15.49 -5.70 -24.20
CA LYS A 320 16.34 -4.76 -23.46
C LYS A 320 16.24 -3.47 -24.27
N ARG A 321 15.47 -2.50 -23.79
CA ARG A 321 15.43 -1.20 -24.44
C ARG A 321 16.86 -0.74 -24.28
N ALA A 322 17.61 -0.78 -25.39
CA ALA A 322 18.92 -0.15 -25.45
C ALA A 322 18.73 1.20 -24.77
N PRO A 323 19.56 1.55 -23.77
CA PRO A 323 19.42 2.84 -23.12
C PRO A 323 19.50 3.86 -24.25
N SER A 324 18.35 4.46 -24.60
CA SER A 324 18.31 5.49 -25.61
C SER A 324 18.84 6.73 -24.92
N VAL A 325 20.16 6.74 -24.76
CA VAL A 325 20.91 7.94 -24.47
C VAL A 325 20.72 8.80 -25.72
N ARG A 326 19.72 9.69 -25.66
CA ARG A 326 19.77 10.89 -26.48
C ARG A 326 21.03 11.62 -26.04
N GLU A 327 22.06 11.59 -26.86
CA GLU A 327 23.14 12.56 -26.82
C GLU A 327 22.51 13.94 -27.03
N GLY A 328 22.41 14.70 -25.93
CA GLY A 328 21.79 16.01 -25.92
C GLY A 328 21.37 16.44 -24.51
N ALA A 329 22.26 17.19 -23.84
CA ALA A 329 22.06 17.97 -22.61
C ALA A 329 21.86 17.20 -21.28
N ARG A 330 22.98 16.75 -20.69
CA ARG A 330 23.10 16.34 -19.27
C ARG A 330 23.09 17.55 -18.29
N ARG A 331 22.09 18.43 -18.37
CA ARG A 331 21.91 19.47 -17.33
C ARG A 331 20.52 19.59 -16.73
N ASP A 332 19.49 19.00 -17.33
CA ASP A 332 18.14 19.07 -16.77
C ASP A 332 17.46 17.71 -16.88
N ARG A 333 17.35 16.99 -15.75
CA ARG A 333 16.34 15.96 -15.40
C ARG A 333 16.82 15.11 -14.22
N CYS A 334 16.74 15.69 -13.03
CA CYS A 334 16.38 14.95 -11.83
C CYS A 334 14.96 15.40 -11.48
N THR A 335 14.01 14.47 -11.31
CA THR A 335 12.62 14.79 -10.95
C THR A 335 12.34 14.72 -9.45
N GLU A 336 13.40 14.74 -8.63
CA GLU A 336 13.34 14.95 -7.19
C GLU A 336 14.32 16.07 -6.88
N ASP A 337 13.77 17.26 -6.70
CA ASP A 337 14.37 18.51 -6.21
C ASP A 337 13.90 19.67 -7.08
N ARG A 338 12.82 20.34 -6.64
CA ARG A 338 12.51 21.68 -7.15
C ARG A 338 12.70 22.70 -6.03
N PRO A 339 13.71 23.59 -6.13
CA PRO A 339 13.71 24.82 -5.36
C PRO A 339 12.51 25.69 -5.75
N ALA A 340 12.09 26.57 -4.84
CA ALA A 340 10.88 27.40 -4.95
C ALA A 340 10.84 28.39 -6.14
N SER A 341 11.83 28.40 -7.03
CA SER A 341 11.95 29.38 -8.13
C SER A 341 11.25 28.99 -9.44
N ASP A 342 10.87 27.72 -9.66
CA ASP A 342 10.37 27.31 -10.98
C ASP A 342 8.85 27.36 -11.08
N VAL A 343 8.31 28.58 -11.01
CA VAL A 343 6.93 28.89 -11.40
C VAL A 343 6.95 29.40 -12.84
N ARG A 344 6.69 28.50 -13.80
CA ARG A 344 5.95 28.77 -15.06
C ARG A 344 5.99 27.56 -15.99
N SER A 345 4.81 27.07 -16.38
CA SER A 345 4.38 26.98 -17.79
C SER A 345 2.99 26.34 -17.86
N GLU A 346 2.12 27.01 -18.60
CA GLU A 346 0.71 26.75 -18.90
C GLU A 346 0.41 25.37 -19.52
N PRO A 347 -0.88 24.96 -19.53
CA PRO A 347 -1.27 23.60 -19.90
C PRO A 347 -1.29 23.40 -21.42
N LYS A 348 -0.55 22.40 -21.92
CA LYS A 348 -0.73 21.89 -23.28
C LYS A 348 -1.80 20.80 -23.29
N GLY A 349 -2.83 21.03 -24.12
CA GLY A 349 -3.99 20.15 -24.29
C GLY A 349 -3.62 18.70 -24.64
N ARG A 350 -4.26 17.76 -23.95
CA ARG A 350 -4.13 16.33 -24.22
C ARG A 350 -5.04 15.92 -25.38
N ARG A 351 -4.46 15.30 -26.40
CA ARG A 351 -5.19 14.43 -27.34
C ARG A 351 -5.54 13.12 -26.65
N GLY A 352 -6.76 12.64 -26.93
CA GLY A 352 -7.42 11.53 -26.25
C GLY A 352 -6.62 10.24 -26.19
N GLY A 353 -6.67 9.62 -25.00
CA GLY A 353 -6.25 8.24 -24.75
C GLY A 353 -7.49 7.37 -24.53
N ARG A 354 -7.52 6.22 -25.18
CA ARG A 354 -8.62 5.24 -25.21
C ARG A 354 -8.94 4.70 -23.81
N ALA A 355 -10.23 4.65 -23.49
CA ALA A 355 -10.76 3.95 -22.33
C ALA A 355 -10.58 2.43 -22.52
N ILE A 356 -10.04 1.77 -21.50
CA ILE A 356 -10.16 0.32 -21.33
C ILE A 356 -11.10 0.15 -20.15
N VAL A 357 -12.27 -0.42 -20.43
CA VAL A 357 -13.27 -0.81 -19.43
C VAL A 357 -12.78 -2.11 -18.80
N LEU A 358 -12.45 -2.06 -17.52
CA LEU A 358 -12.37 -3.25 -16.69
C LEU A 358 -13.74 -3.38 -16.01
N GLU A 359 -14.40 -4.52 -16.24
CA GLU A 359 -15.74 -4.81 -15.75
C GLU A 359 -15.77 -4.74 -14.23
N THR A 360 -16.58 -3.81 -13.72
CA THR A 360 -16.96 -3.69 -12.32
C THR A 360 -17.79 -4.91 -11.92
N ARG A 361 -17.27 -5.73 -11.02
CA ARG A 361 -18.05 -6.74 -10.32
C ARG A 361 -19.09 -6.03 -9.43
N THR A 362 -20.31 -6.55 -9.43
CA THR A 362 -21.42 -6.08 -8.58
C THR A 362 -20.99 -6.10 -7.11
N LYS A 363 -21.20 -4.96 -6.44
CA LYS A 363 -20.91 -4.72 -5.03
C LYS A 363 -21.77 -5.66 -4.18
N GLU A 364 -21.23 -6.82 -3.81
CA GLU A 364 -21.79 -7.60 -2.71
C GLU A 364 -21.67 -6.75 -1.44
N SER A 365 -22.77 -6.64 -0.70
CA SER A 365 -22.81 -5.94 0.59
C SER A 365 -21.89 -6.66 1.57
N VAL A 366 -20.66 -6.17 1.71
CA VAL A 366 -19.74 -6.61 2.76
C VAL A 366 -20.39 -6.25 4.09
N THR A 367 -20.81 -7.28 4.83
CA THR A 367 -21.18 -7.12 6.23
C THR A 367 -19.91 -6.71 6.96
N PRO A 368 -19.90 -5.67 7.82
CA PRO A 368 -18.70 -5.29 8.55
C PRO A 368 -18.21 -6.49 9.38
N GLU A 369 -17.12 -7.11 8.94
CA GLU A 369 -16.50 -8.24 9.63
C GLU A 369 -15.99 -7.74 10.99
N VAL A 370 -16.51 -8.32 12.07
CA VAL A 370 -16.01 -8.06 13.42
C VAL A 370 -14.59 -8.65 13.50
N ALA A 371 -13.58 -7.81 13.71
CA ALA A 371 -12.21 -8.26 13.83
C ALA A 371 -12.07 -9.20 15.05
N LEU A 372 -11.59 -10.42 14.80
CA LEU A 372 -11.39 -11.46 15.80
C LEU A 372 -9.89 -11.61 16.15
N ASP A 373 -9.60 -11.98 17.39
CA ASP A 373 -8.27 -12.30 17.88
C ASP A 373 -7.82 -13.72 17.49
N ALA A 374 -6.63 -14.12 17.98
CA ALA A 374 -6.05 -15.45 17.77
C ALA A 374 -6.95 -16.62 18.18
N LEU A 375 -7.88 -16.37 19.10
CA LEU A 375 -8.78 -17.34 19.68
C LEU A 375 -10.20 -17.24 19.09
N GLY A 376 -10.37 -16.44 18.03
CA GLY A 376 -11.65 -16.20 17.39
C GLY A 376 -12.58 -15.31 18.21
N LYS A 377 -12.08 -14.54 19.18
CA LYS A 377 -12.89 -13.64 20.01
C LYS A 377 -12.86 -12.21 19.46
N PRO A 378 -13.98 -11.47 19.52
CA PRO A 378 -14.01 -10.06 19.11
C PRO A 378 -12.95 -9.23 19.84
N ILE A 379 -12.21 -8.42 19.09
CA ILE A 379 -11.20 -7.54 19.65
C ILE A 379 -11.90 -6.34 20.30
N PRO A 380 -11.66 -6.06 21.59
CA PRO A 380 -12.27 -4.93 22.27
C PRO A 380 -11.69 -3.60 21.79
N LEU A 381 -12.46 -2.52 21.96
CA LEU A 381 -11.99 -1.16 21.70
C LEU A 381 -10.95 -0.72 22.75
N CYS A 382 -10.10 0.21 22.35
CA CYS A 382 -9.10 0.82 23.21
C CYS A 382 -9.73 1.52 24.43
N ARG A 383 -9.24 1.22 25.64
CA ARG A 383 -9.69 1.84 26.90
C ARG A 383 -9.50 3.36 26.94
N PHE A 384 -8.57 3.88 26.14
CA PHE A 384 -8.33 5.32 26.04
C PHE A 384 -9.34 6.04 25.14
N GLY A 385 -10.36 5.35 24.62
CA GLY A 385 -11.48 5.96 23.91
C GLY A 385 -11.14 6.46 22.50
N CYS A 386 -10.05 6.00 21.89
CA CYS A 386 -9.61 6.48 20.57
C CYS A 386 -10.42 5.95 19.38
N GLY A 387 -11.51 5.21 19.61
CA GLY A 387 -12.30 4.52 18.57
C GLY A 387 -11.60 3.33 17.90
N GLY A 388 -10.28 3.21 18.02
CA GLY A 388 -9.50 2.09 17.49
C GLY A 388 -9.66 0.80 18.30
N LEU A 389 -9.57 -0.34 17.60
CA LEU A 389 -9.45 -1.65 18.22
C LEU A 389 -8.15 -1.73 19.04
N ALA A 390 -8.21 -2.32 20.23
CA ALA A 390 -7.04 -2.46 21.08
C ALA A 390 -5.98 -3.32 20.41
N SER A 391 -4.73 -2.87 20.46
CA SER A 391 -3.59 -3.53 19.82
C SER A 391 -2.65 -4.24 20.79
N MET A 392 -2.88 -4.12 22.09
CA MET A 392 -2.12 -4.79 23.14
C MET A 392 -2.95 -4.86 24.44
N ALA A 393 -2.55 -5.77 25.34
CA ALA A 393 -3.02 -5.74 26.72
C ALA A 393 -2.17 -4.74 27.51
N GLY A 394 -2.84 -3.77 28.11
CA GLY A 394 -2.26 -2.83 29.06
C GLY A 394 -2.06 -3.42 30.46
N PRO A 395 -1.62 -2.60 31.42
CA PRO A 395 -1.59 -2.95 32.83
C PRO A 395 -2.96 -3.41 33.27
N GLU A 396 -2.99 -4.42 34.15
CA GLU A 396 -4.22 -5.05 34.65
C GLU A 396 -5.04 -5.77 33.57
N GLY A 397 -4.46 -6.00 32.38
CA GLY A 397 -5.11 -6.74 31.29
C GLY A 397 -6.11 -5.91 30.48
N LEU A 398 -6.14 -4.58 30.67
CA LEU A 398 -7.10 -3.72 29.97
C LEU A 398 -6.70 -3.52 28.50
N PRO A 399 -7.67 -3.48 27.58
CA PRO A 399 -7.39 -3.38 26.15
C PRO A 399 -6.87 -1.98 25.79
N GLU A 400 -5.64 -1.88 25.26
CA GLU A 400 -5.00 -0.62 24.90
C GLU A 400 -4.60 -0.58 23.42
N HIS A 401 -4.78 0.56 22.76
CA HIS A 401 -4.15 0.84 21.47
C HIS A 401 -2.71 1.32 21.72
N TRP A 402 -1.74 0.79 20.97
CA TRP A 402 -0.31 0.98 21.23
C TRP A 402 0.10 2.44 21.17
N SER A 403 -0.41 3.20 20.19
CA SER A 403 -0.14 4.62 20.08
C SER A 403 -0.72 5.41 21.26
N CYS A 404 -1.84 4.97 21.84
CA CYS A 404 -2.38 5.55 23.09
C CYS A 404 -1.54 5.17 24.31
N ARG A 405 -1.10 3.90 24.40
CA ARG A 405 -0.22 3.44 25.49
C ARG A 405 1.10 4.20 25.51
N ARG A 406 1.75 4.32 24.36
CA ARG A 406 3.01 5.06 24.26
C ARG A 406 2.84 6.52 24.66
N LYS A 407 1.77 7.19 24.23
CA LYS A 407 1.45 8.56 24.69
C LYS A 407 1.28 8.65 26.20
N HIS A 408 0.61 7.66 26.80
CA HIS A 408 0.40 7.61 28.24
C HIS A 408 1.72 7.39 29.00
N ASP A 409 2.56 6.47 28.54
CA ASP A 409 3.87 6.20 29.14
C ASP A 409 4.83 7.39 28.99
N ASP A 410 4.85 8.03 27.81
CA ASP A 410 5.62 9.26 27.56
C ASP A 410 5.18 10.40 28.49
N ALA A 411 3.85 10.54 28.73
CA ALA A 411 3.30 11.53 29.65
C ALA A 411 3.68 11.24 31.12
N GLN A 412 3.66 9.97 31.53
CA GLN A 412 4.08 9.56 32.88
C GLN A 412 5.58 9.76 33.11
N ALA A 413 6.42 9.44 32.13
CA ALA A 413 7.87 9.70 32.20
C ALA A 413 8.16 11.19 32.34
N SER A 414 7.46 12.03 31.58
CA SER A 414 7.61 13.50 31.65
C SER A 414 7.15 14.08 33.00
N ALA A 415 6.13 13.48 33.62
CA ALA A 415 5.65 13.89 34.94
C ALA A 415 6.59 13.43 36.07
N GLY A 416 7.29 12.31 35.90
CA GLY A 416 8.28 11.79 36.86
C GLY A 416 9.61 12.55 36.86
N GLU A 417 10.00 13.19 35.76
CA GLU A 417 11.20 14.05 35.70
C GLU A 417 10.96 15.47 36.25
N ALA A 418 9.69 15.88 36.39
CA ALA A 418 9.30 17.20 36.91
C ALA A 418 9.00 17.22 38.42
N ALA A 419 9.02 16.05 39.07
CA ALA A 419 8.83 15.87 40.51
C ALA A 419 10.15 15.51 41.19
#